data_AF-A0A9P4WGX0-F1
#
_entry.id   AF-A0A9P4WGX0-F1
#
_cell.length_a   1.000
_cell.length_b   1.000
_cell.length_c   1.000
_cell.angle_alpha   90.00
_cell.angle_beta   90.00
_cell.angle_gamma   90.00
#
_symmetry.space_group_name_H-M   'P 1'
#
loop_
_entity.id
_entity.type
_entity.pdbx_description
1 polymer ?
#
loop_
_entity_poly.entity_id
_entity_poly.type
_entity_poly.pdbx_seq_one_letter_code
_entity_poly.pdbx_strand_id
1 'polypeptide(L)'
;MPKTILEYLRKPNPELQLVATTTQSTSQDFWNPIEGFEKDEDFTWENLEGPWKDVLEHKFDSASLPEPIELLPIEKRIQSEEELQQDPVKNQMIKVNRALQAAHLYLRGKKEAGFGHAPTYVCGSKRAVASDAPALDKPDWHVLQSGFNRAVVCGETKLSSVFDIAYTATAADTRYHKPVEQCLHYCIMNDTRYGFVITDKELAVLRVRREEIGPGASNDRPRRVPPAVRYSAASSSMESSMQSMSLYSGSGDRGACFVAWSRIDWNETKGLTVGLALFLLAMMASTPAGPETIGDDYGSLQNVWQFDKTDSKTRWINRVSGRTRKGLRKGDIELVDWVEHKNEQGRTYFVSYLDGTYLQTLWSDEQKRYYVYDHYNEKEHKGQVEGMIPGRSFRVRTLMMIGLIRSFNDLVQH
;
A
#
# COMPACT_ATOMS: atom_id res chain seq x y z
N MET A 1 -25.67 -12.20 18.54
CA MET A 1 -24.80 -11.35 19.40
C MET A 1 -23.96 -10.46 18.51
N PRO A 2 -23.90 -9.15 18.77
CA PRO A 2 -23.10 -8.25 17.95
C PRO A 2 -21.63 -8.69 17.94
N LYS A 3 -20.99 -8.61 16.77
CA LYS A 3 -19.60 -9.02 16.55
C LYS A 3 -18.81 -7.85 16.01
N THR A 4 -17.53 -7.79 16.33
CA THR A 4 -16.63 -6.81 15.70
C THR A 4 -16.06 -7.36 14.40
N ILE A 5 -15.62 -6.48 13.49
CA ILE A 5 -14.89 -6.91 12.28
C ILE A 5 -13.59 -7.62 12.69
N LEU A 6 -12.93 -7.13 13.76
CA LEU A 6 -11.71 -7.73 14.27
C LEU A 6 -11.93 -9.18 14.72
N GLU A 7 -12.93 -9.44 15.55
CA GLU A 7 -13.30 -10.79 15.98
C GLU A 7 -13.68 -11.67 14.78
N TYR A 8 -14.40 -11.11 13.82
CA TYR A 8 -14.88 -11.83 12.65
C TYR A 8 -13.75 -12.28 11.72
N LEU A 9 -12.78 -11.40 11.44
CA LEU A 9 -11.67 -11.68 10.53
C LEU A 9 -10.52 -12.46 11.19
N ARG A 10 -10.44 -12.46 12.53
CA ARG A 10 -9.50 -13.30 13.29
C ARG A 10 -9.92 -14.75 13.46
N LYS A 11 -11.12 -15.12 13.01
CA LYS A 11 -11.53 -16.52 13.00
C LYS A 11 -10.53 -17.36 12.20
N PRO A 12 -10.13 -18.55 12.73
CA PRO A 12 -9.20 -19.43 12.06
C PRO A 12 -9.65 -19.71 10.62
N ASN A 13 -8.68 -19.78 9.72
CA ASN A 13 -8.94 -20.29 8.38
C ASN A 13 -9.15 -21.81 8.45
N PRO A 14 -9.86 -22.40 7.47
CA PRO A 14 -10.00 -23.85 7.42
C PRO A 14 -8.63 -24.51 7.27
N GLU A 15 -8.46 -25.65 7.93
CA GLU A 15 -7.28 -26.50 7.73
C GLU A 15 -7.34 -27.11 6.33
N LEU A 16 -6.27 -26.90 5.56
CA LEU A 16 -6.14 -27.36 4.18
C LEU A 16 -5.19 -28.55 4.11
N GLN A 17 -5.52 -29.51 3.26
CA GLN A 17 -4.73 -30.70 3.01
C GLN A 17 -4.23 -30.65 1.56
N LEU A 18 -2.97 -30.28 1.38
CA LEU A 18 -2.33 -30.34 0.07
C LEU A 18 -2.06 -31.81 -0.29
N VAL A 19 -2.71 -32.28 -1.35
CA VAL A 19 -2.54 -33.64 -1.91
C VAL A 19 -1.71 -33.59 -3.20
N ALA A 20 -1.56 -32.41 -3.79
CA ALA A 20 -0.75 -32.20 -4.99
C ALA A 20 0.73 -32.54 -4.76
N THR A 21 1.35 -33.26 -5.69
CA THR A 21 2.76 -33.68 -5.58
C THR A 21 3.72 -32.72 -6.26
N THR A 22 3.35 -32.10 -7.38
CA THR A 22 4.07 -30.97 -7.98
C THR A 22 3.26 -30.41 -9.14
N THR A 23 3.14 -29.09 -9.24
CA THR A 23 2.72 -28.41 -10.47
C THR A 23 3.87 -27.52 -10.94
N GLN A 24 3.96 -27.23 -12.23
CA GLN A 24 4.85 -26.17 -12.71
C GLN A 24 4.12 -24.85 -12.62
N SER A 25 4.81 -23.80 -12.16
CA SER A 25 4.27 -22.45 -12.20
C SER A 25 4.14 -21.98 -13.65
N THR A 26 3.02 -21.36 -13.99
CA THR A 26 2.89 -20.61 -15.24
C THR A 26 3.98 -19.55 -15.27
N SER A 27 4.79 -19.53 -16.32
CA SER A 27 5.88 -18.57 -16.48
C SER A 27 5.88 -18.00 -17.89
N GLN A 28 6.21 -16.72 -17.99
CA GLN A 28 6.41 -16.03 -19.26
C GLN A 28 7.69 -15.20 -19.23
N ASP A 29 8.34 -15.09 -20.38
CA ASP A 29 9.62 -14.40 -20.53
C ASP A 29 9.46 -12.87 -20.60
N PHE A 30 8.24 -12.37 -20.83
CA PHE A 30 7.99 -10.93 -20.99
C PHE A 30 7.53 -10.23 -19.70
N TRP A 31 7.37 -10.96 -18.59
CA TRP A 31 7.04 -10.31 -17.31
C TRP A 31 8.20 -9.46 -16.83
N ASN A 32 7.88 -8.30 -16.25
CA ASN A 32 8.89 -7.37 -15.78
C ASN A 32 9.72 -8.04 -14.67
N PRO A 33 11.06 -8.05 -14.79
CA PRO A 33 11.91 -8.56 -13.72
C PRO A 33 11.77 -7.70 -12.47
N ILE A 34 12.01 -8.32 -11.31
CA ILE A 34 12.03 -7.63 -10.03
C ILE A 34 13.44 -7.08 -9.82
N GLU A 35 13.57 -5.77 -9.76
CA GLU A 35 14.87 -5.08 -9.66
C GLU A 35 15.37 -5.01 -8.22
N GLY A 36 14.44 -4.89 -7.27
CA GLY A 36 14.73 -5.06 -5.85
C GLY A 36 13.60 -5.78 -5.15
N PHE A 37 13.99 -6.70 -4.27
CA PHE A 37 13.07 -7.57 -3.55
C PHE A 37 13.42 -7.58 -2.07
N GLU A 38 12.66 -6.85 -1.27
CA GLU A 38 12.97 -6.63 0.15
C GLU A 38 11.81 -7.00 1.06
N LYS A 39 12.12 -7.33 2.31
CA LYS A 39 11.09 -7.59 3.31
C LYS A 39 10.46 -6.28 3.74
N ASP A 40 9.14 -6.19 3.69
CA ASP A 40 8.39 -5.08 4.24
C ASP A 40 8.23 -5.25 5.76
N GLU A 41 8.96 -4.43 6.51
CA GLU A 41 8.92 -4.37 7.97
C GLU A 41 7.76 -3.51 8.51
N ASP A 42 7.10 -2.75 7.64
CA ASP A 42 6.05 -1.80 8.01
C ASP A 42 4.65 -2.44 7.95
N PHE A 43 4.44 -3.50 7.16
CA PHE A 43 3.16 -4.21 7.07
C PHE A 43 2.98 -5.19 8.25
N THR A 44 2.73 -4.62 9.43
CA THR A 44 2.53 -5.34 10.69
C THR A 44 1.21 -4.96 11.34
N TRP A 45 0.70 -5.80 12.24
CA TRP A 45 -0.56 -5.51 12.95
C TRP A 45 -0.47 -4.19 13.74
N GLU A 46 0.66 -3.96 14.39
CA GLU A 46 0.92 -2.80 15.24
C GLU A 46 0.83 -1.49 14.45
N ASN A 47 1.33 -1.49 13.21
CA ASN A 47 1.28 -0.32 12.34
C ASN A 47 -0.12 -0.12 11.73
N LEU A 48 -0.80 -1.22 11.37
CA LEU A 48 -2.05 -1.18 10.61
C LEU A 48 -3.32 -1.04 11.46
N GLU A 49 -3.31 -1.42 12.75
CA GLU A 49 -4.47 -1.34 13.62
C GLU A 49 -4.92 0.12 13.83
N GLY A 50 -3.98 1.01 14.14
CA GLY A 50 -4.25 2.37 14.58
C GLY A 50 -5.23 3.16 13.68
N PRO A 51 -4.97 3.25 12.36
CA PRO A 51 -5.84 3.97 11.42
C PRO A 51 -7.28 3.44 11.32
N TRP A 52 -7.50 2.16 11.66
CA TRP A 52 -8.77 1.46 11.46
C TRP A 52 -9.41 0.97 12.74
N LYS A 53 -8.81 1.24 13.90
CA LYS A 53 -9.21 0.69 15.20
C LYS A 53 -10.70 0.88 15.51
N ASP A 54 -11.22 2.09 15.31
CA ASP A 54 -12.62 2.39 15.59
C ASP A 54 -13.61 1.63 14.69
N VAL A 55 -13.21 1.29 13.46
CA VAL A 55 -14.00 0.48 12.52
C VAL A 55 -13.89 -1.00 12.91
N LEU A 56 -12.67 -1.45 13.20
CA LEU A 56 -12.37 -2.84 13.53
C LEU A 56 -13.05 -3.29 14.83
N GLU A 57 -13.11 -2.42 15.84
CA GLU A 57 -13.71 -2.68 17.16
C GLU A 57 -15.20 -2.31 17.23
N HIS A 58 -15.76 -1.72 16.17
CA HIS A 58 -17.19 -1.40 16.16
C HIS A 58 -18.03 -2.68 16.21
N LYS A 59 -19.13 -2.63 16.97
CA LYS A 59 -20.08 -3.73 17.12
C LYS A 59 -21.11 -3.70 16.00
N PHE A 60 -21.06 -4.68 15.10
CA PHE A 60 -22.01 -4.84 14.01
C PHE A 60 -23.08 -5.87 14.34
N ASP A 61 -24.24 -5.76 13.67
CA ASP A 61 -25.26 -6.79 13.69
C ASP A 61 -24.71 -8.12 13.16
N SER A 62 -25.10 -9.24 13.77
CA SER A 62 -24.71 -10.57 13.30
C SER A 62 -25.10 -10.83 11.84
N ALA A 63 -26.19 -10.24 11.36
CA ALA A 63 -26.63 -10.35 9.97
C ALA A 63 -25.67 -9.63 8.99
N SER A 64 -24.94 -8.62 9.46
CA SER A 64 -23.92 -7.93 8.66
C SER A 64 -22.62 -8.73 8.55
N LEU A 65 -22.34 -9.57 9.55
CA LEU A 65 -21.14 -10.42 9.64
C LEU A 65 -21.55 -11.89 9.82
N PRO A 66 -22.14 -12.51 8.77
CA PRO A 66 -22.62 -13.88 8.84
C PRO A 66 -21.47 -14.86 9.05
N GLU A 67 -21.72 -15.97 9.73
CA GLU A 67 -20.70 -17.02 9.89
C GLU A 67 -20.13 -17.45 8.53
N PRO A 68 -18.80 -17.63 8.41
CA PRO A 68 -18.20 -18.19 7.20
C PRO A 68 -18.80 -19.57 6.91
N ILE A 69 -18.89 -19.91 5.63
CA ILE A 69 -19.37 -21.23 5.22
C ILE A 69 -18.33 -22.26 5.66
N GLU A 70 -18.76 -23.34 6.33
CA GLU A 70 -17.84 -24.41 6.67
C GLU A 70 -17.53 -25.23 5.42
N LEU A 71 -16.24 -25.42 5.12
CA LEU A 71 -15.82 -26.25 3.99
C LEU A 71 -16.07 -27.73 4.29
N LEU A 72 -16.60 -28.43 3.30
CA LEU A 72 -16.72 -29.88 3.31
C LEU A 72 -15.33 -30.53 3.34
N PRO A 73 -15.19 -31.77 3.85
CA PRO A 73 -13.91 -32.47 3.87
C PRO A 73 -13.24 -32.60 2.49
N ILE A 74 -14.05 -32.70 1.42
CA ILE A 74 -13.52 -32.77 0.05
C ILE A 74 -12.95 -31.43 -0.43
N GLU A 75 -13.59 -30.31 -0.07
CA GLU A 75 -13.18 -28.94 -0.41
C GLU A 75 -11.91 -28.50 0.35
N LYS A 76 -11.56 -29.23 1.42
CA LYS A 76 -10.30 -29.03 2.16
C LYS A 76 -9.11 -29.75 1.49
N ARG A 77 -9.35 -30.66 0.55
CA ARG A 77 -8.30 -31.44 -0.13
C ARG A 77 -7.92 -30.74 -1.43
N ILE A 78 -6.73 -30.14 -1.45
CA ILE A 78 -6.26 -29.32 -2.55
C ILE A 78 -5.32 -30.13 -3.44
N GLN A 79 -5.71 -30.33 -4.71
CA GLN A 79 -4.94 -31.03 -5.74
C GLN A 79 -4.45 -30.08 -6.84
N SER A 80 -5.09 -28.92 -6.98
CA SER A 80 -4.76 -27.92 -8.01
C SER A 80 -4.91 -26.48 -7.51
N GLU A 81 -4.33 -25.54 -8.25
CA GLU A 81 -4.52 -24.09 -8.02
C GLU A 81 -6.00 -23.69 -8.16
N GLU A 82 -6.73 -24.30 -9.09
CA GLU A 82 -8.16 -24.01 -9.31
C GLU A 82 -9.01 -24.42 -8.11
N GLU A 83 -8.75 -25.60 -7.52
CA GLU A 83 -9.44 -26.03 -6.29
C GLU A 83 -9.13 -25.11 -5.10
N LEU A 84 -7.86 -24.70 -4.94
CA LEU A 84 -7.48 -23.72 -3.92
C LEU A 84 -8.23 -22.39 -4.12
N GLN A 85 -8.34 -21.94 -5.37
CA GLN A 85 -9.00 -20.69 -5.72
C GLN A 85 -10.51 -20.75 -5.49
N GLN A 86 -11.19 -21.79 -5.96
CA GLN A 86 -12.66 -21.87 -5.97
C GLN A 86 -13.27 -22.06 -4.59
N ASP A 87 -12.59 -22.77 -3.69
CA ASP A 87 -13.18 -23.17 -2.41
C ASP A 87 -12.61 -22.35 -1.24
N PRO A 88 -11.40 -22.62 -0.71
CA PRO A 88 -10.92 -21.98 0.49
C PRO A 88 -10.60 -20.49 0.30
N VAL A 89 -9.97 -20.11 -0.82
CA VAL A 89 -9.63 -18.70 -1.06
C VAL A 89 -10.91 -17.90 -1.33
N LYS A 90 -11.84 -18.41 -2.14
CA LYS A 90 -13.13 -17.74 -2.38
C LYS A 90 -13.94 -17.55 -1.11
N ASN A 91 -13.99 -18.56 -0.23
CA ASN A 91 -14.66 -18.44 1.06
C ASN A 91 -14.01 -17.33 1.92
N GLN A 92 -12.68 -17.24 1.90
CA GLN A 92 -11.97 -16.15 2.54
C GLN A 92 -12.33 -14.77 1.95
N MET A 93 -12.39 -14.66 0.62
CA MET A 93 -12.76 -13.41 -0.04
C MET A 93 -14.21 -13.02 0.25
N ILE A 94 -15.14 -13.97 0.37
CA ILE A 94 -16.53 -13.72 0.79
C ILE A 94 -16.54 -13.15 2.21
N LYS A 95 -15.81 -13.77 3.14
CA LYS A 95 -15.66 -13.28 4.54
C LYS A 95 -15.14 -11.84 4.56
N VAL A 96 -14.07 -11.57 3.82
CA VAL A 96 -13.47 -10.23 3.72
C VAL A 96 -14.43 -9.21 3.10
N ASN A 97 -15.12 -9.56 2.01
CA ASN A 97 -16.09 -8.69 1.34
C ASN A 97 -17.25 -8.28 2.26
N ARG A 98 -17.73 -9.19 3.13
CA ARG A 98 -18.75 -8.86 4.14
C ARG A 98 -18.23 -7.84 5.15
N ALA A 99 -17.00 -8.00 5.62
CA ALA A 99 -16.37 -7.04 6.50
C ALA A 99 -16.17 -5.67 5.83
N LEU A 100 -15.70 -5.64 4.57
CA LEU A 100 -15.54 -4.40 3.79
C LEU A 100 -16.88 -3.68 3.59
N GLN A 101 -17.95 -4.42 3.31
CA GLN A 101 -19.30 -3.86 3.19
C GLN A 101 -19.77 -3.23 4.52
N ALA A 102 -19.59 -3.94 5.63
CA ALA A 102 -19.94 -3.44 6.97
C ALA A 102 -19.14 -2.18 7.32
N ALA A 103 -17.83 -2.19 7.11
CA ALA A 103 -16.94 -1.05 7.33
C ALA A 103 -17.36 0.17 6.48
N HIS A 104 -17.65 -0.04 5.20
CA HIS A 104 -18.10 1.02 4.30
C HIS A 104 -19.40 1.66 4.79
N LEU A 105 -20.40 0.86 5.18
CA LEU A 105 -21.68 1.39 5.69
C LEU A 105 -21.48 2.22 6.97
N TYR A 106 -20.62 1.75 7.88
CA TYR A 106 -20.26 2.48 9.09
C TYR A 106 -19.59 3.83 8.78
N LEU A 107 -18.56 3.82 7.93
CA LEU A 107 -17.83 5.03 7.53
C LEU A 107 -18.73 6.00 6.77
N ARG A 108 -19.65 5.49 5.93
CA ARG A 108 -20.62 6.31 5.21
C ARG A 108 -21.58 7.01 6.18
N GLY A 109 -22.05 6.31 7.21
CA GLY A 109 -22.85 6.89 8.28
C GLY A 109 -22.14 8.04 9.01
N LYS A 110 -20.81 7.97 9.13
CA LYS A 110 -19.97 9.03 9.69
C LYS A 110 -19.59 10.15 8.71
N LYS A 111 -19.95 10.03 7.42
CA LYS A 111 -19.42 10.88 6.34
C LYS A 111 -17.89 10.85 6.23
N GLU A 112 -17.30 9.72 6.61
CA GLU A 112 -15.86 9.44 6.55
C GLU A 112 -15.52 8.43 5.43
N ALA A 113 -16.52 7.90 4.71
CA ALA A 113 -16.28 7.06 3.56
C ALA A 113 -15.67 7.92 2.43
N GLY A 114 -14.39 7.68 2.15
CA GLY A 114 -13.69 8.31 1.03
C GLY A 114 -14.15 7.81 -0.35
N PHE A 115 -15.00 6.78 -0.42
CA PHE A 115 -15.38 6.11 -1.68
C PHE A 115 -16.89 6.00 -1.82
N GLY A 116 -17.36 5.99 -3.07
CA GLY A 116 -18.78 5.86 -3.39
C GLY A 116 -19.38 4.49 -3.03
N HIS A 117 -18.57 3.43 -3.03
CA HIS A 117 -18.98 2.05 -2.72
C HIS A 117 -17.90 1.30 -1.95
N ALA A 118 -18.28 0.20 -1.30
CA ALA A 118 -17.34 -0.67 -0.61
C ALA A 118 -16.38 -1.33 -1.61
N PRO A 119 -15.06 -1.35 -1.33
CA PRO A 119 -14.13 -2.16 -2.11
C PRO A 119 -14.51 -3.63 -2.01
N THR A 120 -14.36 -4.35 -3.12
CA THR A 120 -14.82 -5.73 -3.22
C THR A 120 -13.79 -6.57 -3.99
N TYR A 121 -13.34 -7.66 -3.38
CA TYR A 121 -12.58 -8.72 -4.04
C TYR A 121 -13.47 -9.46 -5.02
N VAL A 122 -13.02 -9.57 -6.26
CA VAL A 122 -13.69 -10.29 -7.33
C VAL A 122 -12.71 -11.30 -7.94
N CYS A 123 -13.23 -12.50 -8.22
CA CYS A 123 -12.49 -13.56 -8.90
C CYS A 123 -12.56 -13.36 -10.42
N GLY A 124 -11.40 -13.46 -11.08
CA GLY A 124 -11.29 -13.72 -12.50
C GLY A 124 -11.46 -12.54 -13.46
N SER A 125 -11.48 -12.91 -14.74
CA SER A 125 -11.11 -12.17 -15.95
C SER A 125 -12.06 -11.09 -16.49
N LYS A 126 -13.20 -10.82 -15.82
CA LYS A 126 -14.34 -10.16 -16.49
C LYS A 126 -14.38 -8.64 -16.45
N ARG A 127 -13.55 -7.96 -15.63
CA ARG A 127 -13.71 -6.50 -15.43
C ARG A 127 -12.45 -5.64 -15.29
N ALA A 128 -11.26 -6.22 -15.11
CA ALA A 128 -10.07 -5.41 -14.82
C ALA A 128 -9.32 -4.92 -16.07
N VAL A 129 -9.50 -5.58 -17.22
CA VAL A 129 -8.86 -5.23 -18.49
C VAL A 129 -9.93 -5.27 -19.56
N ALA A 130 -9.81 -4.44 -20.62
CA ALA A 130 -10.70 -4.46 -21.77
C ALA A 130 -11.11 -5.90 -22.11
N SER A 131 -12.39 -6.15 -22.41
CA SER A 131 -12.98 -7.51 -22.54
C SER A 131 -12.16 -8.48 -23.39
N ASP A 132 -11.30 -7.94 -24.26
CA ASP A 132 -10.53 -8.64 -25.28
C ASP A 132 -9.06 -8.84 -24.89
N ALA A 133 -8.63 -8.44 -23.69
CA ALA A 133 -7.27 -8.72 -23.23
C ALA A 133 -7.04 -10.24 -23.11
N PRO A 134 -5.84 -10.73 -23.50
CA PRO A 134 -5.52 -12.14 -23.39
C PRO A 134 -5.64 -12.61 -21.93
N ALA A 135 -5.95 -13.89 -21.74
CA ALA A 135 -6.15 -14.46 -20.39
C ALA A 135 -4.96 -14.26 -19.45
N LEU A 136 -3.78 -14.05 -20.02
CA LEU A 136 -2.49 -13.87 -19.34
C LEU A 136 -2.34 -12.50 -18.66
N ASP A 137 -3.16 -11.51 -19.01
CA ASP A 137 -3.13 -10.17 -18.40
C ASP A 137 -4.15 -10.02 -17.27
N LYS A 138 -4.68 -11.14 -16.76
CA LYS A 138 -5.84 -11.13 -15.87
C LYS A 138 -5.47 -11.78 -14.54
N PRO A 139 -5.44 -11.01 -13.44
CA PRO A 139 -5.17 -11.58 -12.14
C PRO A 139 -6.31 -12.50 -11.71
N ASP A 140 -5.97 -13.54 -10.94
CA ASP A 140 -6.95 -14.41 -10.29
C ASP A 140 -7.93 -13.63 -9.43
N TRP A 141 -7.41 -12.62 -8.73
CA TRP A 141 -8.15 -11.77 -7.81
C TRP A 141 -7.87 -10.31 -8.07
N HIS A 142 -8.89 -9.49 -7.94
CA HIS A 142 -8.71 -8.06 -7.96
C HIS A 142 -9.71 -7.38 -7.05
N VAL A 143 -9.31 -6.24 -6.46
CA VAL A 143 -10.21 -5.37 -5.72
C VAL A 143 -10.73 -4.30 -6.67
N LEU A 144 -12.05 -4.26 -6.81
CA LEU A 144 -12.74 -3.19 -7.54
C LEU A 144 -13.24 -2.13 -6.56
N GLN A 145 -13.12 -0.89 -6.99
CA GLN A 145 -13.71 0.27 -6.36
C GLN A 145 -14.62 0.98 -7.36
N SER A 146 -15.85 1.28 -6.96
CA SER A 146 -16.80 1.90 -7.86
C SER A 146 -16.33 3.27 -8.32
N GLY A 147 -16.43 3.52 -9.63
CA GLY A 147 -15.91 4.71 -10.29
C GLY A 147 -14.55 4.50 -10.95
N PHE A 148 -13.87 3.39 -10.65
CA PHE A 148 -12.61 3.02 -11.29
C PHE A 148 -12.83 1.88 -12.29
N ASN A 149 -12.30 2.06 -13.50
CA ASN A 149 -12.20 1.01 -14.51
C ASN A 149 -10.92 0.16 -14.36
N ARG A 150 -10.27 0.21 -13.19
CA ARG A 150 -9.00 -0.47 -12.90
C ARG A 150 -9.04 -1.17 -11.54
N ALA A 151 -8.22 -2.20 -11.38
CA ALA A 151 -8.03 -2.84 -10.09
C ALA A 151 -7.17 -1.97 -9.16
N VAL A 152 -7.58 -1.82 -7.90
CA VAL A 152 -6.77 -1.13 -6.87
C VAL A 152 -5.90 -2.09 -6.07
N VAL A 153 -6.15 -3.40 -6.16
CA VAL A 153 -5.28 -4.47 -5.66
C VAL A 153 -5.35 -5.62 -6.66
N CYS A 154 -4.22 -6.25 -6.97
CA CYS A 154 -4.16 -7.46 -7.78
C CYS A 154 -3.71 -8.66 -6.93
N GLY A 155 -4.17 -9.86 -7.27
CA GLY A 155 -3.88 -11.07 -6.50
C GLY A 155 -3.75 -12.31 -7.34
N GLU A 156 -2.87 -13.21 -6.92
CA GLU A 156 -2.61 -14.51 -7.54
C GLU A 156 -2.84 -15.64 -6.53
N THR A 157 -3.31 -16.78 -7.02
CA THR A 157 -3.43 -18.03 -6.25
C THR A 157 -2.35 -18.99 -6.71
N LYS A 158 -1.57 -19.54 -5.78
CA LYS A 158 -0.52 -20.52 -6.08
C LYS A 158 -0.51 -21.63 -5.04
N LEU A 159 -0.02 -22.81 -5.40
CA LEU A 159 0.23 -23.86 -4.41
C LEU A 159 1.52 -23.58 -3.64
N SER A 160 1.57 -23.93 -2.36
CA SER A 160 2.77 -23.79 -1.53
C SER A 160 3.93 -24.70 -1.97
N SER A 161 3.65 -25.70 -2.80
CA SER A 161 4.67 -26.55 -3.45
C SER A 161 5.42 -25.83 -4.56
N VAL A 162 4.87 -24.75 -5.12
CA VAL A 162 5.48 -23.95 -6.19
C VAL A 162 5.92 -22.56 -5.74
N PHE A 163 5.39 -22.09 -4.61
CA PHE A 163 5.66 -20.76 -4.09
C PHE A 163 5.73 -20.74 -2.55
N ASP A 164 6.81 -20.18 -2.03
CA ASP A 164 6.97 -19.75 -0.63
C ASP A 164 7.79 -18.45 -0.67
N ILE A 165 7.24 -17.36 -0.14
CA ILE A 165 7.84 -16.03 -0.24
C ILE A 165 9.19 -15.94 0.47
N ALA A 166 9.36 -16.66 1.58
CA ALA A 166 10.62 -16.65 2.34
C ALA A 166 11.70 -17.42 1.58
N TYR A 167 11.35 -18.51 0.90
CA TYR A 167 12.25 -19.19 -0.01
C TYR A 167 12.57 -18.33 -1.23
N THR A 168 11.56 -17.75 -1.90
CA THR A 168 11.73 -16.84 -3.04
C THR A 168 12.69 -15.70 -2.72
N ALA A 169 12.66 -15.14 -1.50
CA ALA A 169 13.54 -14.05 -1.08
C ALA A 169 15.04 -14.42 -1.01
N THR A 170 15.36 -15.71 -1.01
CA THR A 170 16.75 -16.21 -0.93
C THR A 170 17.15 -17.10 -2.10
N ALA A 171 16.20 -17.43 -2.99
CA ALA A 171 16.41 -18.35 -4.08
C ALA A 171 17.31 -17.73 -5.15
N ALA A 172 18.36 -18.45 -5.55
CA ALA A 172 19.17 -18.07 -6.72
C ALA A 172 18.44 -18.39 -8.04
N ASP A 173 17.49 -19.31 -8.01
CA ASP A 173 16.69 -19.71 -9.16
C ASP A 173 15.51 -18.75 -9.33
N THR A 174 15.55 -17.97 -10.41
CA THR A 174 14.54 -16.95 -10.73
C THR A 174 13.16 -17.54 -11.02
N ARG A 175 13.02 -18.86 -11.23
CA ARG A 175 11.71 -19.50 -11.40
C ARG A 175 10.81 -19.32 -10.18
N TYR A 176 11.38 -19.20 -8.97
CA TYR A 176 10.61 -18.96 -7.75
C TYR A 176 10.10 -17.51 -7.64
N HIS A 177 10.62 -16.60 -8.46
CA HIS A 177 10.16 -15.21 -8.55
C HIS A 177 8.94 -15.08 -9.47
N LYS A 178 8.66 -16.09 -10.32
CA LYS A 178 7.62 -16.01 -11.35
C LYS A 178 6.23 -15.64 -10.81
N PRO A 179 5.74 -16.17 -9.68
CA PRO A 179 4.48 -15.71 -9.09
C PRO A 179 4.49 -14.22 -8.71
N VAL A 180 5.62 -13.71 -8.22
CA VAL A 180 5.77 -12.31 -7.83
C VAL A 180 5.88 -11.43 -9.07
N GLU A 181 6.63 -11.84 -10.09
CA GLU A 181 6.72 -11.16 -11.39
C GLU A 181 5.34 -11.08 -12.07
N GLN A 182 4.57 -12.17 -12.02
CA GLN A 182 3.20 -12.21 -12.52
C GLN A 182 2.31 -11.19 -11.79
N CYS A 183 2.36 -11.16 -10.46
CA CYS A 183 1.60 -10.20 -9.67
C CYS A 183 2.04 -8.75 -9.95
N LEU A 184 3.35 -8.51 -10.05
CA LEU A 184 3.95 -7.22 -10.38
C LEU A 184 3.50 -6.74 -11.75
N HIS A 185 3.45 -7.61 -12.76
CA HIS A 185 2.94 -7.28 -14.09
C HIS A 185 1.51 -6.72 -14.01
N TYR A 186 0.62 -7.35 -13.25
CA TYR A 186 -0.74 -6.83 -13.08
C TYR A 186 -0.77 -5.50 -12.32
N CYS A 187 0.07 -5.36 -11.30
CA CYS A 187 0.19 -4.10 -10.56
C CYS A 187 0.60 -2.96 -11.49
N ILE A 188 1.58 -3.19 -12.37
CA ILE A 188 2.02 -2.21 -13.37
C ILE A 188 0.93 -1.93 -14.40
N MET A 189 0.25 -2.96 -14.90
CA MET A 189 -0.83 -2.82 -15.89
C MET A 189 -2.03 -2.02 -15.36
N ASN A 190 -2.35 -2.17 -14.07
CA ASN A 190 -3.43 -1.45 -13.41
C ASN A 190 -2.96 -0.17 -12.71
N ASP A 191 -1.65 0.11 -12.74
CA ASP A 191 -1.00 1.18 -11.98
C ASP A 191 -1.46 1.17 -10.50
N THR A 192 -1.44 -0.01 -9.89
CA THR A 192 -1.69 -0.20 -8.45
C THR A 192 -0.40 -0.51 -7.71
N ARG A 193 -0.29 0.08 -6.51
CA ARG A 193 0.78 -0.18 -5.56
C ARG A 193 0.72 -1.55 -4.90
N TYR A 194 -0.46 -2.16 -4.81
CA TYR A 194 -0.70 -3.28 -3.91
C TYR A 194 -0.98 -4.57 -4.68
N GLY A 195 -0.25 -5.62 -4.31
CA GLY A 195 -0.40 -6.97 -4.84
C GLY A 195 -0.46 -8.00 -3.72
N PHE A 196 -0.86 -9.22 -4.03
CA PHE A 196 -0.63 -10.36 -3.14
C PHE A 196 -0.56 -11.69 -3.90
N VAL A 197 0.09 -12.68 -3.28
CA VAL A 197 0.03 -14.09 -3.67
C VAL A 197 -0.50 -14.88 -2.48
N ILE A 198 -1.54 -15.67 -2.69
CA ILE A 198 -2.13 -16.51 -1.64
C ILE A 198 -1.93 -17.99 -1.96
N THR A 199 -1.53 -18.76 -0.94
CA THR A 199 -1.32 -20.20 -1.01
C THR A 199 -2.08 -20.94 0.07
N ASP A 200 -2.00 -22.27 0.07
CA ASP A 200 -2.51 -23.13 1.14
C ASP A 200 -1.77 -22.96 2.48
N LYS A 201 -0.63 -22.25 2.51
CA LYS A 201 0.18 -22.06 3.72
C LYS A 201 0.37 -20.61 4.14
N GLU A 202 0.26 -19.66 3.22
CA GLU A 202 0.55 -18.27 3.51
C GLU A 202 -0.18 -17.29 2.58
N LEU A 203 -0.24 -16.04 3.02
CA LEU A 203 -0.51 -14.88 2.20
C LEU A 203 0.78 -14.05 2.15
N ALA A 204 1.31 -13.85 0.95
CA ALA A 204 2.38 -12.91 0.67
C ALA A 204 1.79 -11.59 0.16
N VAL A 205 1.86 -10.54 0.97
CA VAL A 205 1.44 -9.19 0.56
C VAL A 205 2.61 -8.48 -0.10
N LEU A 206 2.33 -7.78 -1.20
CA LEU A 206 3.31 -7.07 -2.01
C LEU A 206 2.98 -5.58 -2.06
N ARG A 207 4.00 -4.74 -1.91
CA ARG A 207 3.95 -3.31 -2.22
C ARG A 207 4.95 -3.01 -3.32
N VAL A 208 4.51 -2.24 -4.31
CA VAL A 208 5.28 -1.91 -5.50
C VAL A 208 5.61 -0.43 -5.50
N ARG A 209 6.87 -0.10 -5.80
CA ARG A 209 7.32 1.26 -6.09
C ARG A 209 8.20 1.27 -7.34
N ARG A 210 8.31 2.42 -7.99
CA ARG A 210 9.28 2.64 -9.08
C ARG A 210 10.64 3.00 -8.50
N GLU A 211 11.67 2.75 -9.28
CA GLU A 211 12.98 3.34 -9.04
C GLU A 211 12.86 4.87 -9.07
N GLU A 212 13.49 5.52 -8.09
CA GLU A 212 13.62 6.97 -8.12
C GLU A 212 14.60 7.35 -9.23
N ILE A 213 14.06 7.75 -10.39
CA ILE A 213 14.87 8.37 -11.43
C ILE A 213 15.16 9.78 -10.95
N GLY A 214 16.36 9.98 -10.37
CA GLY A 214 16.84 11.30 -9.98
C GLY A 214 16.70 12.30 -11.14
N PRO A 215 16.63 13.62 -10.86
CA PRO A 215 16.43 14.63 -11.89
C PRO A 215 17.50 14.46 -12.98
N GLY A 216 17.09 13.95 -14.14
CA GLY A 216 18.03 13.62 -15.20
C GLY A 216 18.83 14.84 -15.62
N ALA A 217 20.05 14.65 -16.12
CA ALA A 217 20.94 15.72 -16.61
C ALA A 217 20.35 16.56 -17.77
N SER A 218 19.11 16.28 -18.19
CA SER A 218 18.31 17.04 -19.14
C SER A 218 17.35 18.04 -18.50
N ASN A 219 17.12 18.02 -17.17
CA ASN A 219 16.24 18.99 -16.50
C ASN A 219 16.75 20.44 -16.61
N ASP A 220 18.07 20.61 -16.71
CA ASP A 220 18.70 21.92 -16.96
C ASP A 220 18.78 22.30 -18.44
N ARG A 221 18.30 21.45 -19.36
CA ARG A 221 18.34 21.78 -20.79
C ARG A 221 17.14 22.63 -21.16
N PRO A 222 17.35 23.81 -21.80
CA PRO A 222 16.26 24.63 -22.30
C PRO A 222 15.35 23.80 -23.22
N ARG A 223 14.06 23.75 -22.88
CA ARG A 223 13.06 23.06 -23.69
C ARG A 223 13.07 23.66 -25.09
N ARG A 224 13.43 22.86 -26.11
CA ARG A 224 13.36 23.30 -27.51
C ARG A 224 11.92 23.71 -27.81
N VAL A 225 11.71 24.99 -28.10
CA VAL A 225 10.43 25.52 -28.55
C VAL A 225 10.12 24.85 -29.89
N PRO A 226 8.99 24.12 -30.03
CA PRO A 226 8.61 23.58 -31.32
C PRO A 226 8.39 24.75 -32.30
N PRO A 227 8.93 24.69 -33.53
CA PRO A 227 8.57 25.68 -34.54
C PRO A 227 7.07 25.64 -34.77
N ALA A 228 6.43 26.81 -34.80
CA ALA A 228 5.00 26.97 -35.03
C ALA A 228 4.61 26.28 -36.34
N VAL A 229 3.82 25.20 -36.24
CA VAL A 229 3.23 24.51 -37.39
C VAL A 229 2.20 25.45 -38.01
N ARG A 230 2.53 26.03 -39.17
CA ARG A 230 1.56 26.74 -40.00
C ARG A 230 0.70 25.69 -40.71
N TYR A 231 -0.59 25.64 -40.39
CA TYR A 231 -1.57 24.85 -41.13
C TYR A 231 -1.81 25.48 -42.50
N SER A 232 -1.23 24.89 -43.54
CA SER A 232 -1.60 25.15 -44.93
C SER A 232 -2.63 24.10 -45.35
N ALA A 233 -3.87 24.50 -45.55
CA ALA A 233 -4.92 23.62 -46.06
C ALA A 233 -4.80 23.45 -47.59
N ALA A 234 -4.57 22.22 -48.07
CA ALA A 234 -4.97 21.77 -49.42
C ALA A 234 -4.82 20.23 -49.60
N SER A 235 -5.96 19.61 -49.94
CA SER A 235 -6.23 18.38 -50.70
C SER A 235 -5.55 17.03 -50.36
N SER A 236 -6.36 16.17 -49.74
CA SER A 236 -6.68 14.76 -50.11
C SER A 236 -5.63 13.88 -50.82
N SER A 237 -5.30 12.73 -50.22
CA SER A 237 -5.42 11.38 -50.82
C SER A 237 -4.61 10.34 -50.03
N MET A 238 -5.28 9.26 -49.58
CA MET A 238 -4.70 7.97 -49.15
C MET A 238 -3.81 7.92 -47.89
N GLU A 239 -4.38 8.13 -46.69
CA GLU A 239 -3.70 7.76 -45.41
C GLU A 239 -4.64 7.05 -44.39
N SER A 240 -5.73 6.43 -44.84
CA SER A 240 -6.69 5.77 -43.93
C SER A 240 -6.36 4.30 -43.60
N SER A 241 -5.18 3.79 -43.98
CA SER A 241 -4.81 2.37 -43.80
C SER A 241 -3.60 2.14 -42.87
N MET A 242 -3.04 3.19 -42.27
CA MET A 242 -1.90 3.09 -41.35
C MET A 242 -2.19 3.61 -39.92
N GLN A 243 -3.40 4.11 -39.66
CA GLN A 243 -3.79 4.62 -38.33
C GLN A 243 -4.29 3.56 -37.34
N SER A 244 -4.20 2.26 -37.67
CA SER A 244 -4.55 1.16 -36.77
C SER A 244 -3.35 0.45 -36.14
N MET A 245 -2.12 0.94 -36.31
CA MET A 245 -0.88 0.25 -35.87
C MET A 245 -0.08 0.99 -34.78
N SER A 246 -0.63 1.98 -34.07
CA SER A 246 0.12 2.74 -33.05
C SER A 246 -0.36 2.64 -31.60
N LEU A 247 -1.27 1.71 -31.26
CA LEU A 247 -1.75 1.55 -29.88
C LEU A 247 -0.97 0.53 -29.03
N TYR A 248 0.09 -0.08 -29.56
CA TYR A 248 0.96 -1.01 -28.80
C TYR A 248 2.45 -0.64 -28.85
N SER A 249 2.77 0.65 -29.05
CA SER A 249 4.12 1.20 -28.80
C SER A 249 4.18 1.94 -27.45
N GLY A 250 3.50 1.40 -26.44
CA GLY A 250 3.57 1.83 -25.05
C GLY A 250 4.68 1.13 -24.28
N SER A 251 5.81 0.80 -24.92
CA SER A 251 7.07 0.55 -24.23
C SER A 251 7.68 1.90 -23.81
N GLY A 252 6.86 2.77 -23.22
CA GLY A 252 7.37 3.82 -22.38
C GLY A 252 8.01 3.11 -21.21
N ASP A 253 9.33 3.15 -21.19
CA ASP A 253 10.21 2.79 -20.07
C ASP A 253 9.41 2.63 -18.76
N ARG A 254 8.94 1.42 -18.48
CA ARG A 254 8.01 1.19 -17.36
C ARG A 254 8.72 1.30 -16.00
N GLY A 255 10.00 1.67 -16.02
CA GLY A 255 10.86 1.84 -14.87
C GLY A 255 11.16 0.51 -14.22
N ALA A 256 12.39 0.37 -13.71
CA ALA A 256 12.71 -0.63 -12.74
C ALA A 256 11.70 -0.55 -11.57
N CYS A 257 11.10 -1.68 -11.21
CA CYS A 257 10.15 -1.75 -10.11
C CYS A 257 10.74 -2.54 -8.94
N PHE A 258 10.55 -2.00 -7.75
CA PHE A 258 10.96 -2.59 -6.48
C PHE A 258 9.73 -3.16 -5.78
N VAL A 259 9.87 -4.35 -5.21
CA VAL A 259 8.81 -5.05 -4.49
C VAL A 259 9.24 -5.26 -3.04
N ALA A 260 8.41 -4.76 -2.12
CA ALA A 260 8.52 -5.06 -0.70
C ALA A 260 7.45 -6.11 -0.33
N TRP A 261 7.83 -7.13 0.43
CA TRP A 261 6.96 -8.28 0.73
C TRP A 261 6.79 -8.54 2.22
N SER A 262 5.59 -8.97 2.62
CA SER A 262 5.32 -9.49 3.96
C SER A 262 4.60 -10.82 3.91
N ARG A 263 5.01 -11.73 4.79
CA ARG A 263 4.43 -13.06 4.95
C ARG A 263 3.42 -13.07 6.10
N ILE A 264 2.26 -13.66 5.85
CA ILE A 264 1.24 -13.97 6.85
C ILE A 264 0.96 -15.47 6.75
N ASP A 265 1.21 -16.22 7.82
CA ASP A 265 0.91 -17.65 7.83
C ASP A 265 -0.61 -17.89 7.80
N TRP A 266 -1.03 -18.89 7.03
CA TRP A 266 -2.44 -19.26 6.85
C TRP A 266 -3.13 -19.59 8.19
N ASN A 267 -2.38 -20.14 9.14
CA ASN A 267 -2.87 -20.55 10.45
C ASN A 267 -2.70 -19.48 11.54
N GLU A 268 -2.31 -18.25 11.20
CA GLU A 268 -2.23 -17.15 12.17
C GLU A 268 -3.63 -16.82 12.74
N THR A 269 -3.72 -16.60 14.06
CA THR A 269 -4.99 -16.40 14.79
C THR A 269 -4.98 -15.23 15.78
N LYS A 270 -3.81 -14.79 16.24
CA LYS A 270 -3.66 -13.75 17.28
C LYS A 270 -3.21 -12.42 16.69
N GLY A 271 -2.35 -12.46 15.68
CA GLY A 271 -1.79 -11.29 15.03
C GLY A 271 -2.59 -10.82 13.82
N LEU A 272 -1.86 -10.53 12.75
CA LEU A 272 -2.38 -10.18 11.45
C LEU A 272 -2.77 -11.46 10.71
N THR A 273 -4.04 -11.86 10.79
CA THR A 273 -4.54 -13.04 10.06
C THR A 273 -4.69 -12.73 8.58
N VAL A 274 -4.76 -13.77 7.72
CA VAL A 274 -5.00 -13.61 6.27
C VAL A 274 -6.22 -12.73 5.97
N GLY A 275 -7.33 -12.95 6.68
CA GLY A 275 -8.57 -12.20 6.45
C GLY A 275 -8.43 -10.72 6.85
N LEU A 276 -7.70 -10.47 7.94
CA LEU A 276 -7.44 -9.12 8.42
C LEU A 276 -6.46 -8.37 7.49
N ALA A 277 -5.42 -9.06 7.02
CA ALA A 277 -4.47 -8.52 6.04
C ALA A 277 -5.16 -8.12 4.73
N LEU A 278 -5.98 -9.01 4.15
CA LEU A 278 -6.76 -8.71 2.93
C LEU A 278 -7.73 -7.54 3.14
N PHE A 279 -8.42 -7.50 4.28
CA PHE A 279 -9.29 -6.37 4.61
C PHE A 279 -8.51 -5.04 4.65
N LEU A 280 -7.39 -5.01 5.38
CA LEU A 280 -6.57 -3.80 5.53
C LEU A 280 -5.95 -3.39 4.19
N LEU A 281 -5.48 -4.34 3.40
CA LEU A 281 -4.93 -4.10 2.06
C LEU A 281 -5.96 -3.42 1.15
N ALA A 282 -7.18 -3.95 1.08
CA ALA A 282 -8.25 -3.34 0.29
C ALA A 282 -8.65 -1.95 0.80
N MET A 283 -8.73 -1.75 2.12
CA MET A 283 -9.05 -0.45 2.72
C MET A 283 -7.97 0.60 2.41
N MET A 284 -6.69 0.25 2.56
CA MET A 284 -5.57 1.13 2.24
C MET A 284 -5.52 1.48 0.75
N ALA A 285 -5.62 0.45 -0.10
CA ALA A 285 -5.55 0.62 -1.55
C ALA A 285 -6.68 1.45 -2.12
N SER A 286 -7.83 1.46 -1.46
CA SER A 286 -8.99 2.21 -1.95
C SER A 286 -8.89 3.70 -1.58
N THR A 287 -8.10 4.05 -0.55
CA THR A 287 -8.06 5.37 0.12
C THR A 287 -7.71 6.55 -0.80
N PRO A 288 -8.49 7.66 -0.83
CA PRO A 288 -8.31 8.69 -1.86
C PRO A 288 -7.04 9.52 -1.62
N ALA A 289 -6.59 9.56 -0.38
CA ALA A 289 -5.32 10.16 0.04
C ALA A 289 -4.24 9.11 0.31
N GLY A 290 -4.57 7.83 0.13
CA GLY A 290 -3.62 6.73 0.21
C GLY A 290 -2.91 6.60 -1.13
N PRO A 291 -1.70 6.01 -1.14
CA PRO A 291 -0.99 5.82 -2.38
C PRO A 291 -1.60 4.61 -3.12
N GLU A 292 -2.71 4.83 -3.82
CA GLU A 292 -3.35 3.82 -4.67
C GLU A 292 -2.44 3.42 -5.85
N THR A 293 -1.64 4.37 -6.35
CA THR A 293 -0.74 4.20 -7.49
C THR A 293 0.69 3.86 -7.09
N ILE A 294 1.40 3.27 -8.05
CA ILE A 294 2.84 3.05 -7.93
C ILE A 294 3.50 4.43 -7.92
N GLY A 295 4.18 4.74 -6.81
CA GLY A 295 5.01 5.93 -6.67
C GLY A 295 6.46 5.55 -6.43
N ASP A 296 7.28 6.51 -6.01
CA ASP A 296 8.73 6.33 -5.91
C ASP A 296 9.18 5.85 -4.51
N ASP A 297 8.34 6.06 -3.50
CA ASP A 297 8.52 5.59 -2.12
C ASP A 297 7.37 4.66 -1.70
N TYR A 298 7.62 3.76 -0.74
CA TYR A 298 6.56 2.92 -0.17
C TYR A 298 5.60 3.69 0.75
N GLY A 299 6.07 4.75 1.41
CA GLY A 299 5.38 5.43 2.50
C GLY A 299 5.40 4.60 3.79
N SER A 300 5.27 5.27 4.94
CA SER A 300 5.08 4.54 6.20
C SER A 300 3.63 4.08 6.36
N LEU A 301 3.44 2.86 6.87
CA LEU A 301 2.12 2.30 7.21
C LEU A 301 1.70 2.59 8.65
N GLN A 302 2.49 3.34 9.39
CA GLN A 302 2.15 3.79 10.74
C GLN A 302 0.95 4.74 10.71
N ASN A 303 0.35 4.99 11.88
CA ASN A 303 -0.74 5.96 12.08
C ASN A 303 -0.27 7.41 11.91
N VAL A 304 0.05 7.75 10.67
CA VAL A 304 0.72 8.97 10.26
C VAL A 304 -0.29 9.94 9.65
N TRP A 305 -0.30 11.16 10.18
CA TRP A 305 -1.16 12.25 9.77
C TRP A 305 -0.34 13.34 9.09
N GLN A 306 -0.77 13.75 7.91
CA GLN A 306 -0.17 14.82 7.15
C GLN A 306 -1.13 16.01 7.11
N PHE A 307 -0.60 17.22 7.22
CA PHE A 307 -1.40 18.42 7.08
C PHE A 307 -1.82 18.60 5.61
N ASP A 308 -3.13 18.75 5.37
CA ASP A 308 -3.67 18.99 4.05
C ASP A 308 -3.55 20.47 3.69
N LYS A 309 -2.50 20.79 2.93
CA LYS A 309 -2.23 22.14 2.43
C LYS A 309 -3.25 22.61 1.38
N THR A 310 -4.04 21.68 0.81
CA THR A 310 -5.00 21.98 -0.25
C THR A 310 -6.37 22.38 0.29
N ASP A 311 -6.72 21.95 1.51
CA ASP A 311 -7.95 22.36 2.17
C ASP A 311 -7.76 23.63 3.00
N SER A 312 -8.47 24.68 2.60
CA SER A 312 -8.63 25.95 3.33
C SER A 312 -9.02 25.82 4.81
N LYS A 313 -9.50 24.65 5.25
CA LYS A 313 -10.05 24.40 6.60
C LYS A 313 -9.07 23.75 7.58
N THR A 314 -7.76 23.87 7.37
CA THR A 314 -6.70 23.39 8.29
C THR A 314 -6.95 21.97 8.79
N ARG A 315 -7.01 21.01 7.86
CA ARG A 315 -7.27 19.60 8.19
C ARG A 315 -6.02 18.74 8.10
N TRP A 316 -6.03 17.71 8.92
CA TRP A 316 -5.08 16.61 8.92
C TRP A 316 -5.68 15.44 8.18
N ILE A 317 -4.92 14.80 7.30
CA ILE A 317 -5.30 13.59 6.59
C ILE A 317 -4.39 12.46 7.04
N ASN A 318 -4.98 11.36 7.47
CA ASN A 318 -4.22 10.14 7.76
C ASN A 318 -3.77 9.50 6.44
N ARG A 319 -2.47 9.27 6.23
CA ARG A 319 -1.96 8.73 4.96
C ARG A 319 -2.47 7.32 4.63
N VAL A 320 -2.73 6.51 5.65
CA VAL A 320 -3.13 5.11 5.49
C VAL A 320 -4.63 4.97 5.27
N SER A 321 -5.43 5.76 6.01
CA SER A 321 -6.89 5.65 6.00
C SER A 321 -7.61 6.78 5.26
N GLY A 322 -6.90 7.85 4.90
CA GLY A 322 -7.41 9.03 4.20
C GLY A 322 -8.45 9.80 4.99
N ARG A 323 -8.66 9.44 6.26
CA ARG A 323 -9.59 10.14 7.13
C ARG A 323 -9.06 11.52 7.45
N THR A 324 -9.99 12.47 7.52
CA THR A 324 -9.66 13.87 7.82
C THR A 324 -10.06 14.24 9.24
N ARG A 325 -9.28 15.10 9.90
CA ARG A 325 -9.57 15.66 11.23
C ARG A 325 -9.14 17.11 11.30
N LYS A 326 -9.74 17.89 12.19
CA LYS A 326 -9.34 19.29 12.45
C LYS A 326 -8.12 19.42 13.38
N GLY A 327 -7.69 18.33 14.01
CA GLY A 327 -6.56 18.32 14.93
C GLY A 327 -6.12 16.89 15.25
N LEU A 328 -4.88 16.77 15.75
CA LEU A 328 -4.27 15.50 16.15
C LEU A 328 -4.64 15.14 17.59
N ARG A 329 -4.65 13.84 17.90
CA ARG A 329 -4.90 13.29 19.23
C ARG A 329 -3.61 12.72 19.83
N LYS A 330 -3.63 12.45 21.14
CA LYS A 330 -2.56 11.70 21.80
C LYS A 330 -2.38 10.33 21.12
N GLY A 331 -1.17 10.07 20.62
CA GLY A 331 -0.82 8.85 19.90
C GLY A 331 -0.91 8.93 18.38
N ASP A 332 -1.40 10.04 17.81
CA ASP A 332 -1.24 10.32 16.39
C ASP A 332 0.22 10.72 16.10
N ILE A 333 0.79 10.19 15.02
CA ILE A 333 2.13 10.53 14.55
C ILE A 333 1.99 11.58 13.46
N GLU A 334 2.69 12.70 13.59
CA GLU A 334 2.72 13.74 12.57
C GLU A 334 3.77 13.41 11.51
N LEU A 335 3.36 13.40 10.22
CA LEU A 335 4.33 13.43 9.13
C LEU A 335 4.85 14.86 9.03
N VAL A 336 6.07 15.03 9.52
CA VAL A 336 6.80 16.26 9.34
C VAL A 336 7.59 16.13 8.03
N ASP A 337 7.17 16.85 7.00
CA ASP A 337 8.02 17.05 5.82
C ASP A 337 9.21 17.90 6.25
N TRP A 338 10.39 17.29 6.27
CA TRP A 338 11.64 17.99 6.55
C TRP A 338 12.20 18.53 5.26
N VAL A 339 12.33 19.86 5.16
CA VAL A 339 13.02 20.48 4.04
C VAL A 339 14.50 20.61 4.41
N GLU A 340 15.37 20.07 3.55
CA GLU A 340 16.80 20.31 3.65
C GLU A 340 17.09 21.77 3.26
N HIS A 341 17.58 22.56 4.20
CA HIS A 341 18.10 23.90 3.96
C HIS A 341 19.61 23.90 4.19
N LYS A 342 20.35 24.49 3.24
CA LYS A 342 21.74 24.86 3.47
C LYS A 342 21.81 26.35 3.78
N ASN A 343 22.44 26.73 4.88
CA ASN A 343 22.71 28.14 5.15
C ASN A 343 23.90 28.64 4.29
N GLU A 344 24.18 29.93 4.37
CA GLU A 344 25.31 30.59 3.69
C GLU A 344 26.69 30.00 4.07
N GLN A 345 26.77 29.29 5.20
CA GLN A 345 27.98 28.61 5.68
C GLN A 345 28.05 27.13 5.25
N GLY A 346 27.12 26.66 4.42
CA GLY A 346 27.07 25.28 3.91
C GLY A 346 26.57 24.24 4.92
N ARG A 347 26.07 24.64 6.09
CA ARG A 347 25.49 23.72 7.08
C ARG A 347 24.10 23.28 6.63
N THR A 348 23.84 21.98 6.69
CA THR A 348 22.53 21.40 6.41
C THR A 348 21.65 21.44 7.67
N TYR A 349 20.46 21.99 7.52
CA TYR A 349 19.39 22.04 8.51
C TYR A 349 18.18 21.31 7.95
N PHE A 350 17.50 20.53 8.78
CA PHE A 350 16.19 19.98 8.46
C PHE A 350 15.16 20.83 9.16
N VAL A 351 14.22 21.39 8.40
CA VAL A 351 13.16 22.23 8.96
C VAL A 351 11.81 21.53 8.84
N SER A 352 11.16 21.42 9.98
CA SER A 352 9.78 21.00 10.18
C SER A 352 8.86 22.21 10.08
N TYR A 353 7.94 22.22 9.12
CA TYR A 353 6.95 23.30 8.96
C TYR A 353 5.56 22.87 9.39
N LEU A 354 4.94 23.67 10.24
CA LEU A 354 3.50 23.61 10.52
C LEU A 354 2.89 24.99 10.27
N ASP A 355 1.97 25.08 9.31
CA ASP A 355 1.16 26.28 9.08
C ASP A 355 1.97 27.60 8.95
N GLY A 356 3.04 27.57 8.15
CA GLY A 356 3.91 28.73 7.94
C GLY A 356 4.79 29.11 9.14
N THR A 357 4.74 28.33 10.23
CA THR A 357 5.53 28.53 11.44
C THR A 357 6.57 27.42 11.56
N TYR A 358 7.83 27.79 11.82
CA TYR A 358 8.92 26.85 12.07
C TYR A 358 8.60 26.07 13.34
N LEU A 359 8.47 24.75 13.28
CA LEU A 359 8.18 23.97 14.49
C LEU A 359 9.47 23.47 15.12
N GLN A 360 10.38 22.92 14.31
CA GLN A 360 11.68 22.44 14.77
C GLN A 360 12.75 22.61 13.69
N THR A 361 13.92 23.13 14.08
CA THR A 361 15.14 23.09 13.24
C THR A 361 16.07 22.03 13.80
N LEU A 362 16.43 21.06 12.95
CA LEU A 362 17.43 20.06 13.24
C LEU A 362 18.73 20.40 12.51
N TRP A 363 19.86 20.53 13.20
CA TRP A 363 21.15 20.64 12.52
C TRP A 363 22.20 19.75 13.14
N SER A 364 23.15 19.33 12.30
CA SER A 364 24.33 18.55 12.68
C SER A 364 25.53 19.47 12.77
N ASP A 365 26.32 19.38 13.85
CA ASP A 365 27.68 19.93 13.84
C ASP A 365 28.67 18.97 13.16
N GLU A 366 29.95 19.37 13.07
CA GLU A 366 31.04 18.55 12.52
C GLU A 366 31.27 17.25 13.32
N GLN A 367 30.70 17.14 14.52
CA GLN A 367 30.77 15.96 15.40
C GLN A 367 29.51 15.09 15.31
N LYS A 368 28.61 15.34 14.35
CA LYS A 368 27.32 14.63 14.17
C LYS A 368 26.39 14.72 15.40
N ARG A 369 26.45 15.81 16.16
CA ARG A 369 25.50 16.08 17.24
C ARG A 369 24.28 16.80 16.65
N TYR A 370 23.08 16.35 17.02
CA TYR A 370 21.83 16.89 16.51
C TYR A 370 21.19 17.82 17.52
N TYR A 371 20.85 19.02 17.08
CA TYR A 371 20.21 20.04 17.91
C TYR A 371 18.76 20.17 17.48
N VAL A 372 17.82 20.20 18.43
CA VAL A 372 16.41 20.46 18.14
C VAL A 372 16.05 21.80 18.75
N TYR A 373 15.79 22.79 17.90
CA TYR A 373 15.32 24.10 18.36
C TYR A 373 13.80 24.15 18.30
N ASP A 374 13.16 24.22 19.45
CA ASP A 374 11.71 24.45 19.58
C ASP A 374 11.45 25.95 19.48
N HIS A 375 11.07 26.40 18.28
CA HIS A 375 10.78 27.81 17.99
C HIS A 375 9.57 28.33 18.75
N TYR A 376 8.63 27.47 19.16
CA TYR A 376 7.45 27.90 19.91
C TYR A 376 7.81 28.34 21.34
N ASN A 377 8.81 27.70 21.93
CA ASN A 377 9.26 27.98 23.29
C ASN A 377 10.60 28.73 23.37
N GLU A 378 11.19 29.08 22.22
CA GLU A 378 12.54 29.64 22.10
C GLU A 378 13.58 28.83 22.90
N LYS A 379 13.48 27.50 22.85
CA LYS A 379 14.32 26.59 23.63
C LYS A 379 15.12 25.65 22.74
N GLU A 380 16.43 25.60 23.01
CA GLU A 380 17.33 24.65 22.40
C GLU A 380 17.39 23.37 23.24
N HIS A 381 17.06 22.24 22.63
CA HIS A 381 17.18 20.93 23.23
C HIS A 381 18.40 20.20 22.62
N LYS A 382 19.35 19.84 23.49
CA LYS A 382 20.55 19.08 23.09
C LYS A 382 20.27 17.60 23.24
N GLY A 383 20.36 16.85 22.15
CA GLY A 383 20.21 15.40 22.13
C GLY A 383 21.29 14.74 21.28
N GLN A 384 21.72 13.55 21.66
CA GLN A 384 22.56 12.72 20.80
C GLN A 384 21.63 11.75 20.08
N VAL A 385 21.48 11.90 18.76
CA VAL A 385 20.71 10.96 17.94
C VAL A 385 21.71 10.09 17.18
N GLU A 386 21.81 8.82 17.53
CA GLU A 386 22.62 7.88 16.77
C GLU A 386 21.86 7.44 15.50
N GLY A 387 22.53 7.47 14.34
CA GLY A 387 22.07 6.79 13.12
C GLY A 387 21.29 7.61 12.09
N MET A 388 21.46 8.93 12.00
CA MET A 388 20.78 9.72 10.97
C MET A 388 21.43 9.54 9.57
N ILE A 389 20.65 9.05 8.60
CA ILE A 389 21.01 9.00 7.16
C ILE A 389 20.03 9.90 6.40
N PRO A 390 20.48 10.94 5.67
CA PRO A 390 19.60 11.78 4.86
C PRO A 390 18.73 10.95 3.90
N GLY A 391 17.42 11.27 3.80
CA GLY A 391 16.50 10.63 2.83
C GLY A 391 15.71 9.41 3.32
N ARG A 392 15.84 8.99 4.59
CA ARG A 392 14.99 7.92 5.18
C ARG A 392 14.06 8.44 6.26
N SER A 393 12.85 7.87 6.34
CA SER A 393 11.90 8.08 7.44
C SER A 393 12.45 7.49 8.74
N PHE A 394 12.36 8.25 9.84
CA PHE A 394 12.97 7.89 11.14
C PHE A 394 11.95 7.38 12.15
N ARG A 395 12.34 6.37 12.95
CA ARG A 395 11.64 6.00 14.19
C ARG A 395 12.03 6.98 15.29
N VAL A 396 11.23 8.01 15.47
CA VAL A 396 11.44 9.00 16.53
C VAL A 396 10.86 8.48 17.86
N ARG A 397 11.57 7.53 18.50
CA ARG A 397 11.24 7.13 19.89
C ARG A 397 11.63 8.19 20.92
N THR A 398 12.52 9.13 20.58
CA THR A 398 13.11 10.08 21.54
C THR A 398 12.38 11.44 21.60
N LEU A 399 11.75 11.93 20.52
CA LEU A 399 11.00 13.21 20.61
C LEU A 399 9.63 13.07 21.29
N MET A 400 9.03 11.87 21.35
CA MET A 400 7.86 11.66 22.22
C MET A 400 8.19 11.88 23.70
N MET A 401 9.45 11.74 24.12
CA MET A 401 9.86 12.03 25.49
C MET A 401 9.78 13.53 25.83
N ILE A 402 9.99 14.42 24.87
CA ILE A 402 9.86 15.88 25.08
C ILE A 402 8.38 16.28 25.21
N GLY A 403 7.47 15.58 24.50
CA GLY A 403 6.02 15.70 24.71
C GLY A 403 5.54 15.07 26.03
N LEU A 404 6.17 13.97 26.49
CA LEU A 404 5.83 13.28 27.74
C LEU A 404 6.20 14.09 29.00
N ILE A 405 7.25 14.91 28.96
CA ILE A 405 7.62 15.79 30.10
C ILE A 405 6.54 16.84 30.38
N ARG A 406 5.73 17.23 29.39
CA ARG A 406 4.60 18.16 29.60
C ARG A 406 3.49 17.55 30.48
N SER A 407 3.25 16.24 30.40
CA SER A 407 2.19 15.58 31.18
C SER A 407 2.55 15.39 32.65
N PHE A 408 3.83 15.46 33.01
CA PHE A 408 4.29 15.22 34.39
C PHE A 408 4.38 16.50 35.22
N ASN A 409 4.66 17.65 34.59
CA ASN A 409 4.70 18.94 35.29
C ASN A 409 3.29 19.51 35.56
N ASP A 410 2.33 19.25 34.67
CA ASP A 410 0.94 19.69 34.88
C ASP A 410 0.19 18.82 35.93
N LEU A 411 0.72 17.63 36.27
CA LEU A 411 0.17 16.75 37.31
C LEU A 411 0.78 16.99 38.70
N VAL A 412 1.81 17.83 38.81
CA VAL A 412 2.50 18.15 40.08
C VAL A 412 2.13 19.57 40.58
N GLN A 413 1.29 20.30 39.85
CA GLN A 413 0.80 21.64 40.23
C GLN A 413 -0.71 21.73 40.48
N HIS A 414 -1.43 20.60 40.62
CA HIS A 414 -2.81 20.59 41.10
C HIS A 414 -3.05 19.54 42.17
#